data_AF-A0A2D4TLJ3-F1
#
_entry.id   AF-A0A2D4TLJ3-F1
#
_cell.length_a   1.000
_cell.length_b   1.000
_cell.length_c   1.000
_cell.angle_alpha   90.00
_cell.angle_beta   90.00
_cell.angle_gamma   90.00
#
_symmetry.space_group_name_H-M   'P 1'
#
loop_
_entity.id
_entity.type
_entity.pdbx_description
1 polymer ?
#
loop_
_entity_poly.entity_id
_entity_poly.type
_entity_poly.pdbx_seq_one_letter_code
_entity_poly.pdbx_strand_id
1 'polypeptide(L)'
;MMINRFWTYLLLSILLSAGCAKNPSSGCQEGFCQASIESGSQTYRFSLNGGNGILEKRDTSGVTWISAAEKPEVEGYTVSGVFGLNENILVTHCDASGNRRMLKFDPHEENWSATRFQTGGCN
;
A
#
# COMPACT_ATOMS: atom_id res chain seq x y z
N MET A 1 -51.61 1.14 39.36
CA MET A 1 -51.37 0.92 37.92
C MET A 1 -50.50 2.09 37.42
N MET A 2 -49.18 1.92 37.45
CA MET A 2 -48.20 2.92 36.99
C MET A 2 -47.27 2.23 35.99
N ILE A 3 -47.28 2.73 34.76
CA ILE A 3 -46.48 2.27 33.63
C ILE A 3 -45.06 2.80 33.84
N ASN A 4 -44.11 1.92 34.13
CA ASN A 4 -42.71 2.30 34.33
C ASN A 4 -42.00 2.42 32.98
N ARG A 5 -41.89 3.67 32.49
CA ARG A 5 -41.30 4.10 31.21
C ARG A 5 -39.76 4.09 31.24
N PHE A 6 -39.13 2.98 31.59
CA PHE A 6 -37.67 2.94 31.75
C PHE A 6 -36.92 1.95 30.83
N TRP A 7 -37.64 1.23 29.95
CA TRP A 7 -37.08 0.13 29.16
C TRP A 7 -37.36 0.26 27.66
N THR A 8 -37.18 1.46 27.08
CA THR A 8 -37.46 1.65 25.64
C THR A 8 -36.50 2.57 24.91
N TYR A 9 -35.35 2.92 25.51
CA TYR A 9 -34.38 3.85 24.90
C TYR A 9 -32.96 3.29 24.74
N LEU A 10 -32.71 2.01 25.02
CA LEU A 10 -31.34 1.44 24.98
C LEU A 10 -31.03 0.60 23.72
N LEU A 11 -31.73 0.84 22.60
CA LEU A 11 -31.56 0.03 21.38
C LEU A 11 -31.55 0.87 20.09
N LEU A 12 -31.05 2.11 20.13
CA LEU A 12 -31.01 2.93 18.92
C LEU A 12 -29.85 3.92 18.86
N SER A 13 -28.61 3.42 18.85
CA SER A 13 -27.45 4.19 18.36
C SER A 13 -26.15 3.38 18.34
N ILE A 14 -26.15 2.26 17.63
CA ILE A 14 -24.90 1.74 17.03
C ILE A 14 -25.07 1.91 15.52
N LEU A 15 -25.08 3.17 15.07
CA LEU A 15 -24.76 3.46 13.69
C LEU A 15 -23.27 3.22 13.56
N LEU A 16 -22.95 2.06 12.97
CA LEU A 16 -21.64 1.77 12.43
C LEU A 16 -21.22 2.97 11.58
N SER A 17 -20.29 3.77 12.11
CA SER A 17 -19.33 4.42 11.23
C SER A 17 -18.49 3.31 10.61
N ALA A 18 -19.06 2.63 9.62
CA ALA A 18 -18.28 2.16 8.49
C ALA A 18 -17.71 3.43 7.84
N GLY A 19 -16.68 3.98 8.47
CA GLY A 19 -15.75 4.84 7.77
C GLY A 19 -15.22 3.93 6.68
N CYS A 20 -15.71 4.11 5.46
CA CYS A 20 -14.98 3.64 4.30
C CYS A 20 -13.58 4.19 4.53
N ALA A 21 -12.61 3.32 4.82
CA ALA A 21 -11.21 3.69 4.73
C ALA A 21 -11.12 4.38 3.39
N LYS A 22 -10.80 5.69 3.38
CA LYS A 22 -10.59 6.42 2.13
C LYS A 22 -9.70 5.50 1.33
N ASN A 23 -10.17 5.02 0.17
CA ASN A 23 -9.29 4.31 -0.75
C ASN A 23 -8.04 5.19 -0.79
N PRO A 24 -6.88 4.71 -0.32
CA PRO A 24 -5.69 5.52 -0.39
C PRO A 24 -5.65 5.92 -1.86
N SER A 25 -5.62 7.22 -2.15
CA SER A 25 -5.40 7.71 -3.50
C SER A 25 -4.07 7.08 -3.90
N SER A 26 -4.16 5.93 -4.54
CA SER A 26 -3.05 5.03 -4.70
C SER A 26 -2.18 5.40 -5.90
N GLY A 27 -2.60 6.46 -6.59
CA GLY A 27 -1.80 7.20 -7.54
C GLY A 27 -0.71 7.95 -6.79
N CYS A 28 0.53 7.88 -7.27
CA CYS A 28 1.58 8.78 -6.82
C CYS A 28 1.14 10.23 -7.11
N GLN A 29 1.16 11.09 -6.10
CA GLN A 29 0.78 12.50 -6.21
C GLN A 29 2.05 13.28 -6.55
N GLU A 30 2.06 14.02 -7.67
CA GLU A 30 3.23 14.80 -8.11
C GLU A 30 4.52 13.97 -8.26
N GLY A 31 4.39 12.66 -8.55
CA GLY A 31 5.54 11.75 -8.65
C GLY A 31 6.08 11.24 -7.32
N PHE A 32 5.41 11.57 -6.21
CA PHE A 32 5.72 11.07 -4.87
C PHE A 32 4.71 10.00 -4.43
N CYS A 33 5.22 8.89 -3.90
CA CYS A 33 4.43 7.86 -3.22
C CYS A 33 5.30 7.04 -2.28
N GLN A 34 4.69 6.51 -1.23
CA GLN A 34 5.36 5.69 -0.25
C GLN A 34 4.41 4.62 0.28
N ALA A 35 4.96 3.46 0.59
CA ALA A 35 4.30 2.46 1.43
C ALA A 35 5.30 1.85 2.40
N SER A 36 4.79 1.44 3.56
CA SER A 36 5.55 0.73 4.57
C SER A 36 4.80 -0.52 5.00
N ILE A 37 5.54 -1.60 5.26
CA ILE A 37 5.01 -2.84 5.83
C ILE A 37 5.94 -3.30 6.96
N GLU A 38 5.40 -4.10 7.87
CA GLU A 38 6.18 -4.81 8.88
C GLU A 38 6.15 -6.30 8.54
N SER A 39 7.29 -6.98 8.69
CA SER A 39 7.39 -8.43 8.56
C SER A 39 8.45 -8.94 9.53
N GLY A 40 8.03 -9.80 10.46
CA GLY A 40 8.87 -10.21 11.59
C GLY A 40 9.34 -9.02 12.42
N SER A 41 10.66 -8.93 12.66
CA SER A 41 11.28 -7.82 13.40
C SER A 41 11.76 -6.67 12.49
N GLN A 42 11.36 -6.67 11.21
CA GLN A 42 11.77 -5.65 10.25
C GLN A 42 10.59 -4.77 9.82
N THR A 43 10.86 -3.47 9.64
CA THR A 43 10.01 -2.56 8.88
C THR A 43 10.63 -2.33 7.51
N TYR A 44 9.86 -2.52 6.45
CA TYR A 44 10.23 -2.19 5.08
C TYR A 44 9.50 -0.94 4.63
N ARG A 45 10.15 -0.12 3.82
CA ARG A 45 9.59 1.11 3.25
C ARG A 45 10.06 1.30 1.83
N PHE A 46 9.10 1.41 0.91
CA PHE A 46 9.37 1.86 -0.44
C PHE A 46 9.00 3.34 -0.56
N SER A 47 9.90 4.15 -1.10
CA SER A 47 9.67 5.58 -1.35
C SER A 47 10.03 5.92 -2.79
N LEU A 48 9.13 6.62 -3.47
CA LEU A 48 9.38 7.24 -4.77
C LEU A 48 9.44 8.75 -4.59
N ASN A 49 10.53 9.35 -5.02
CA ASN A 49 10.71 10.80 -5.13
C ASN A 49 11.36 11.10 -6.49
N GLY A 50 10.72 10.63 -7.56
CA GLY A 50 11.29 10.53 -8.91
C GLY A 50 12.08 9.23 -9.16
N GLY A 51 12.37 8.98 -10.44
CA GLY A 51 13.15 7.82 -10.89
C GLY A 51 12.46 6.47 -10.63
N ASN A 52 13.26 5.47 -10.21
CA ASN A 52 12.82 4.09 -10.02
C ASN A 52 12.34 3.78 -8.59
N GLY A 53 12.52 4.71 -7.65
CA GLY A 53 12.22 4.56 -6.22
C GLY A 53 13.24 3.69 -5.47
N ILE A 54 13.19 3.77 -4.13
CA ILE A 54 14.13 3.10 -3.23
C ILE A 54 13.35 2.24 -2.24
N LEU A 55 13.83 1.02 -2.01
CA LEU A 55 13.35 0.14 -0.96
C LEU A 55 14.39 0.08 0.17
N GLU A 56 13.95 0.43 1.36
CA GLU A 56 14.77 0.42 2.57
C GLU A 56 14.14 -0.52 3.62
N LYS A 57 14.97 -1.02 4.52
CA LYS A 57 14.56 -1.78 5.70
C LYS A 57 15.26 -1.28 6.96
N ARG A 58 14.67 -1.61 8.11
CA ARG A 58 15.25 -1.42 9.44
C ARG A 58 14.68 -2.43 10.42
N ASP A 59 15.38 -2.67 11.51
CA ASP A 59 14.78 -3.30 12.69
C ASP A 59 13.62 -2.44 13.21
N THR A 60 12.54 -3.06 13.68
CA THR A 60 11.38 -2.35 14.27
C THR A 60 11.75 -1.54 15.51
N SER A 61 12.76 -2.00 16.27
CA SER A 61 13.35 -1.26 17.40
C SER A 61 14.47 -0.30 16.98
N GLY A 62 14.88 -0.32 15.71
CA GLY A 62 15.98 0.47 15.17
C GLY A 62 15.56 1.83 14.62
N VAL A 63 16.53 2.73 14.48
CA VAL A 63 16.32 4.08 13.92
C VAL A 63 16.93 4.25 12.52
N THR A 64 17.89 3.40 12.15
CA THR A 64 18.65 3.50 10.90
C THR A 64 17.98 2.71 9.79
N TRP A 65 17.75 3.38 8.66
CA TRP A 65 17.31 2.75 7.41
C TRP A 65 18.52 2.32 6.59
N ILE A 66 18.46 1.11 6.03
CA ILE A 66 19.46 0.58 5.10
C ILE A 66 18.77 0.12 3.81
N SER A 67 19.49 0.10 2.69
CA SER A 67 18.98 -0.47 1.44
C SER A 67 18.60 -1.94 1.63
N ALA A 68 17.44 -2.33 1.08
CA ALA A 68 16.99 -3.71 1.01
C ALA A 68 17.29 -4.29 -0.40
N ALA A 69 16.28 -4.76 -1.12
CA ALA A 69 16.41 -5.24 -2.49
C ALA A 69 16.15 -4.13 -3.52
N GLU A 70 17.03 -4.00 -4.50
CA GLU A 70 16.84 -3.08 -5.63
C GLU A 70 15.63 -3.50 -6.46
N LYS A 71 14.72 -2.55 -6.72
CA LYS A 71 13.54 -2.81 -7.54
C LYS A 71 13.92 -2.86 -9.02
N PRO A 72 13.58 -3.93 -9.76
CA PRO A 72 13.77 -3.96 -11.20
C PRO A 72 13.13 -2.76 -11.90
N GLU A 73 13.80 -2.23 -12.92
CA GLU A 73 13.18 -1.30 -13.86
C GLU A 73 12.15 -2.03 -14.73
N VAL A 74 11.08 -1.32 -15.10
CA VAL A 74 10.04 -1.86 -15.98
C VAL A 74 10.04 -1.01 -17.25
N GLU A 75 10.77 -1.48 -18.26
CA GLU A 75 10.99 -0.74 -19.50
C GLU A 75 9.68 -0.26 -20.14
N GLY A 76 9.60 1.04 -20.44
CA GLY A 76 8.42 1.66 -21.04
C GLY A 76 7.29 1.99 -20.06
N TYR A 77 7.46 1.71 -18.77
CA TYR A 77 6.47 2.02 -17.73
C TYR A 77 7.04 2.99 -16.68
N THR A 78 6.17 3.83 -16.13
CA THR A 78 6.48 4.71 -14.98
C THR A 78 5.75 4.22 -13.74
N VAL A 79 6.34 4.41 -12.56
CA VAL A 79 5.64 4.09 -11.30
C VAL A 79 4.42 4.99 -11.17
N SER A 80 3.26 4.38 -10.98
CA SER A 80 1.98 5.06 -10.84
C SER A 80 1.36 4.87 -9.46
N GLY A 81 1.82 3.90 -8.67
CA GLY A 81 1.28 3.67 -7.33
C GLY A 81 2.09 2.69 -6.49
N VAL A 82 1.93 2.76 -5.16
CA VAL A 82 2.58 1.87 -4.21
C VAL A 82 1.61 1.50 -3.09
N PHE A 83 1.60 0.23 -2.68
CA PHE A 83 0.71 -0.29 -1.65
C PHE A 83 1.42 -1.28 -0.74
N GLY A 84 1.10 -1.27 0.55
CA GLY A 84 1.37 -2.39 1.44
C GLY A 84 0.17 -3.34 1.45
N LEU A 85 0.37 -4.63 1.17
CA LEU A 85 -0.69 -5.64 1.20
C LEU A 85 -0.14 -6.99 1.65
N ASN A 86 -0.72 -7.57 2.70
CA ASN A 86 -0.34 -8.90 3.24
C ASN A 86 1.18 -9.02 3.44
N GLU A 87 1.79 -8.08 4.14
CA GLU A 87 3.26 -7.96 4.33
C GLU A 87 4.08 -7.76 3.04
N ASN A 88 3.47 -7.65 1.87
CA ASN A 88 4.18 -7.37 0.63
C ASN A 88 4.10 -5.89 0.29
N ILE A 89 5.07 -5.39 -0.47
CA ILE A 89 4.96 -4.09 -1.13
C ILE A 89 4.62 -4.30 -2.61
N LEU A 90 3.53 -3.73 -3.07
CA LEU A 90 3.14 -3.72 -4.48
C LEU A 90 3.46 -2.37 -5.09
N VAL A 91 4.23 -2.37 -6.17
CA VAL A 91 4.51 -1.18 -6.98
C VAL A 91 3.79 -1.35 -8.30
N THR A 92 2.90 -0.42 -8.61
CA THR A 92 2.15 -0.36 -9.86
C THR A 92 2.87 0.55 -10.84
N HIS A 93 2.91 0.13 -12.10
CA HIS A 93 3.48 0.87 -13.20
C HIS A 93 2.49 1.04 -14.34
N CYS A 94 2.53 2.18 -15.02
CA CYS A 94 1.70 2.48 -16.18
C CYS A 94 2.56 2.86 -17.38
N ASP A 95 2.18 2.41 -18.58
CA ASP A 95 2.74 2.90 -19.83
C ASP A 95 1.85 3.98 -20.47
N ALA A 96 2.36 4.62 -21.52
CA ALA A 96 1.64 5.67 -22.24
C ALA A 96 0.35 5.18 -22.95
N SER A 97 0.19 3.87 -23.12
CA SER A 97 -1.04 3.27 -23.68
C SER A 97 -2.08 2.94 -22.60
N GLY A 98 -1.77 3.23 -21.33
CA GLY A 98 -2.65 2.93 -20.20
C GLY A 98 -2.59 1.47 -19.74
N ASN A 99 -1.60 0.67 -20.21
CA ASN A 99 -1.40 -0.67 -19.68
C ASN A 99 -0.75 -0.59 -18.30
N ARG A 100 -1.10 -1.55 -17.45
CA ARG A 100 -0.64 -1.66 -16.07
C ARG A 100 0.22 -2.89 -15.86
N ARG A 101 1.35 -2.71 -15.19
CA ARG A 101 2.18 -3.79 -14.63
C ARG A 101 2.28 -3.62 -13.12
N MET A 102 2.51 -4.72 -12.41
CA MET A 102 2.73 -4.71 -10.97
C MET A 102 3.94 -5.56 -10.62
N LEU A 103 4.84 -4.97 -9.84
CA LEU A 103 5.89 -5.67 -9.11
C LEU A 103 5.48 -5.86 -7.65
N LYS A 104 5.84 -7.01 -7.09
CA LYS A 104 5.64 -7.38 -5.68
C LYS A 104 7.01 -7.58 -5.04
N PHE A 105 7.28 -6.89 -3.95
CA PHE A 105 8.37 -7.21 -3.05
C PHE A 105 7.87 -8.13 -1.95
N ASP A 106 8.54 -9.27 -1.79
CA ASP A 106 8.30 -10.23 -0.72
C ASP A 106 9.39 -10.10 0.35
N PRO A 107 9.07 -9.70 1.59
CA PRO A 107 10.06 -9.55 2.64
C PRO A 107 10.63 -10.88 3.16
N HIS A 108 9.93 -12.00 2.95
CA HIS A 108 10.39 -13.31 3.41
C HIS A 108 11.50 -13.85 2.51
N GLU A 109 11.40 -13.59 1.21
CA GLU A 109 12.41 -13.98 0.21
C GLU A 109 13.39 -12.85 -0.13
N GLU A 110 13.17 -11.65 0.42
CA GLU A 110 13.86 -10.40 0.08
C GLU A 110 14.03 -10.18 -1.43
N ASN A 111 12.97 -10.45 -2.21
CA ASN A 111 13.03 -10.40 -3.67
C ASN A 111 11.85 -9.66 -4.30
N TRP A 112 12.01 -9.33 -5.59
CA TRP A 112 10.97 -8.74 -6.42
C TRP A 112 10.47 -9.76 -7.44
N SER A 113 9.15 -9.81 -7.63
CA SER A 113 8.49 -10.64 -8.65
C SER A 113 7.42 -9.85 -9.40
N ALA A 114 7.19 -10.20 -10.66
CA ALA A 114 6.07 -9.68 -11.43
C ALA A 114 4.79 -10.45 -11.06
N THR A 115 3.69 -9.75 -10.79
CA THR A 115 2.45 -10.40 -10.31
C THR A 115 1.25 -10.18 -11.23
N ARG A 116 1.16 -9.05 -11.93
CA ARG A 116 0.00 -8.75 -12.79
C ARG A 116 0.35 -7.88 -13.98
N PHE A 117 -0.20 -8.25 -15.13
CA PHE A 117 -0.30 -7.41 -16.33
C PHE A 117 -1.78 -7.16 -16.64
N GLN A 118 -2.12 -5.94 -17.07
CA GLN A 118 -3.48 -5.60 -17.48
C GLN A 118 -3.48 -4.49 -18.52
N THR A 119 -4.15 -4.70 -19.65
CA THR A 119 -4.39 -3.65 -20.66
C THR A 119 -5.45 -2.66 -20.18
N GLY A 120 -5.23 -1.36 -20.38
CA GLY A 120 -6.16 -0.30 -19.95
C GLY A 120 -6.35 -0.22 -18.42
N GLY A 121 -5.41 -0.73 -17.63
CA GLY A 121 -5.51 -0.78 -16.16
C GLY A 121 -5.17 0.54 -15.45
N CYS A 122 -4.79 1.58 -16.21
CA CYS A 122 -4.38 2.89 -15.72
C CYS A 122 -5.30 4.04 -16.16
N ASN A 123 -6.38 3.71 -16.88
CA ASN A 123 -7.38 4.66 -17.40
C ASN A 123 -8.66 4.64 -16.58
#